data_AF-K1T4X4-F1
#
_entry.id   AF-K1T4X4-F1
#
_cell.length_a   1.000
_cell.length_b   1.000
_cell.length_c   1.000
_cell.angle_alpha   90.00
_cell.angle_beta   90.00
_cell.angle_gamma   90.00
#
_symmetry.space_group_name_H-M   'P 1'
#
loop_
_entity.id
_entity.type
_entity.pdbx_description
1 polymer ?
#
loop_
_entity_poly.entity_id
_entity_poly.type
_entity_poly.pdbx_seq_one_letter_code
_entity_poly.pdbx_strand_id
1 'polypeptide(L)'
;SSDAYSSGIYNAFKTEAAAKGLELVSEQSFTKDSKTDFSAQIADCKNKGAELVFLPIYHQQASLILTQSKNAGFAPKFFGCDGLDGLTSIKNFDTSLAEGVMLLTPFAADSKDQATQDFVKAYKAAYNDETPNQFAADAYDGVKILAKLIESQKITGDMSASDI
;
A
#
# COMPACT_ATOMS: atom_id res chain seq x y z
N SER A 1 5.67 -5.10 9.38
CA SER A 1 6.98 -5.59 8.90
C SER A 1 8.09 -4.84 9.58
N SER A 2 9.31 -5.40 9.62
CA SER A 2 10.51 -4.76 10.19
C SER A 2 11.23 -3.80 9.23
N ASP A 3 10.68 -3.52 8.05
CA ASP A 3 11.25 -2.55 7.09
C ASP A 3 10.96 -1.09 7.48
N ALA A 4 11.73 -0.17 6.88
CA ALA A 4 11.67 1.26 7.20
C ALA A 4 10.31 1.91 6.87
N TYR A 5 9.70 1.52 5.74
CA TYR A 5 8.37 1.99 5.35
C TYR A 5 7.33 1.63 6.42
N SER A 6 7.27 0.35 6.77
CA SER A 6 6.27 -0.18 7.70
C SER A 6 6.47 0.34 9.12
N SER A 7 7.72 0.35 9.60
CA SER A 7 8.04 0.81 10.96
C SER A 7 7.85 2.32 11.13
N GLY A 8 8.18 3.12 10.11
CA GLY A 8 7.94 4.56 10.12
C GLY A 8 6.45 4.89 10.24
N ILE A 9 5.62 4.29 9.39
CA ILE A 9 4.16 4.47 9.41
C ILE A 9 3.57 3.99 10.73
N TYR A 10 4.02 2.83 11.22
CA TYR A 10 3.59 2.30 12.51
C TYR A 10 3.80 3.28 13.66
N ASN A 11 4.99 3.88 13.75
CA ASN A 11 5.31 4.84 14.82
C ASN A 11 4.43 6.09 14.76
N ALA A 12 4.15 6.59 13.56
CA ALA A 12 3.22 7.70 13.35
C ALA A 12 1.80 7.32 13.76
N PHE A 13 1.32 6.15 13.34
CA PHE A 13 0.00 5.65 13.71
C PHE A 13 -0.15 5.45 15.22
N LYS A 14 0.84 4.87 15.90
CA LYS A 14 0.81 4.67 17.36
C LYS A 14 0.62 5.99 18.12
N THR A 15 1.32 7.02 17.67
CA THR A 15 1.20 8.38 18.23
C THR A 15 -0.20 8.95 18.01
N GLU A 16 -0.70 8.87 16.77
CA GLU A 16 -2.01 9.44 16.42
C GLU A 16 -3.17 8.65 17.02
N ALA A 17 -3.07 7.32 17.09
CA ALA A 17 -4.07 6.45 17.71
C ALA A 17 -4.31 6.83 19.18
N ALA A 18 -3.23 7.04 19.93
CA ALA A 18 -3.32 7.53 21.31
C ALA A 18 -3.98 8.92 21.38
N ALA A 19 -3.61 9.84 20.47
CA ALA A 19 -4.20 11.18 20.41
C ALA A 19 -5.70 11.17 20.04
N LYS A 20 -6.17 10.14 19.32
CA LYS A 20 -7.57 9.94 18.95
C LYS A 20 -8.36 9.10 19.95
N GLY A 21 -7.74 8.65 21.05
CA GLY A 21 -8.38 7.82 22.06
C GLY A 21 -8.64 6.38 21.61
N LEU A 22 -7.89 5.88 20.63
CA LEU A 22 -7.92 4.46 20.27
C LEU A 22 -7.06 3.67 21.26
N GLU A 23 -7.60 2.55 21.74
CA GLU A 23 -6.87 1.61 22.59
C GLU A 23 -6.05 0.64 21.73
N LEU A 24 -4.74 0.61 21.95
CA LEU A 24 -3.85 -0.37 21.32
C LEU A 24 -3.81 -1.65 22.14
N VAL A 25 -4.68 -2.59 21.80
CA VAL A 25 -4.74 -3.89 22.50
C VAL A 25 -3.63 -4.85 22.07
N SER A 26 -3.09 -4.72 20.85
CA SER A 26 -2.02 -5.59 20.34
C SER A 26 -1.06 -4.84 19.41
N GLU A 27 0.22 -5.20 19.49
CA GLU A 27 1.30 -4.74 18.61
C GLU A 27 2.02 -5.98 18.07
N GLN A 28 1.91 -6.23 16.75
CA GLN A 28 2.48 -7.42 16.12
C GLN A 28 3.47 -7.05 15.03
N SER A 29 4.48 -7.90 14.83
CA SER A 29 5.49 -7.70 13.80
C SER A 29 5.86 -9.01 13.11
N PHE A 30 6.57 -8.89 11.99
CA PHE A 30 7.18 -9.99 11.27
C PHE A 30 8.46 -9.49 10.59
N THR A 31 9.38 -10.42 10.32
CA THR A 31 10.62 -10.16 9.60
C THR A 31 10.54 -10.74 8.19
N LYS A 32 11.61 -10.61 7.41
CA LYS A 32 11.71 -11.23 6.09
C LYS A 32 11.50 -12.74 6.12
N ASP A 33 11.87 -13.41 7.21
CA ASP A 33 11.85 -14.87 7.35
C ASP A 33 10.49 -15.40 7.83
N SER A 34 9.70 -14.56 8.50
CA SER A 34 8.37 -14.93 9.03
C SER A 34 7.19 -14.31 8.27
N LYS A 35 7.43 -13.71 7.10
CA LYS A 35 6.41 -12.97 6.31
C LYS A 35 5.38 -13.82 5.55
N THR A 36 5.23 -15.10 5.89
CA THR A 36 4.33 -16.04 5.20
C THR A 36 3.30 -16.68 6.13
N ASP A 37 3.56 -16.73 7.43
CA ASP A 37 2.66 -17.28 8.45
C ASP A 37 2.42 -16.23 9.52
N PHE A 38 1.16 -15.84 9.66
CA PHE A 38 0.69 -14.81 10.58
C PHE A 38 -0.28 -15.38 11.63
N SER A 39 -0.37 -16.70 11.75
CA SER A 39 -1.33 -17.39 12.63
C SER A 39 -1.21 -16.95 14.08
N ALA A 40 0.01 -16.79 14.60
CA ALA A 40 0.26 -16.34 15.97
C ALA A 40 -0.19 -14.89 16.20
N GLN A 41 0.14 -13.99 15.26
CA GLN A 41 -0.24 -12.58 15.30
C GLN A 41 -1.76 -12.42 15.24
N ILE A 42 -2.42 -13.17 14.35
CA ILE A 42 -3.87 -13.19 14.19
C ILE A 42 -4.55 -13.71 15.47
N ALA A 43 -4.03 -14.78 16.05
CA ALA A 43 -4.55 -15.33 17.31
C ALA A 43 -4.44 -14.32 18.46
N ASP A 44 -3.31 -13.61 18.59
CA ASP A 44 -3.15 -12.57 19.61
C ASP A 44 -4.15 -11.43 19.42
N CYS A 45 -4.28 -10.89 18.21
CA CYS A 45 -5.26 -9.84 17.90
C CYS A 45 -6.70 -10.29 18.21
N LYS A 46 -7.06 -11.51 17.82
CA LYS A 46 -8.38 -12.08 18.09
C LYS A 46 -8.64 -12.25 19.59
N ASN A 47 -7.69 -12.82 20.33
CA ASN A 47 -7.82 -13.09 21.77
C ASN A 47 -7.90 -11.80 22.60
N LYS A 48 -7.28 -10.71 22.12
CA LYS A 48 -7.35 -9.39 22.75
C LYS A 48 -8.52 -8.54 22.27
N GLY A 49 -9.42 -9.11 21.46
CA GLY A 49 -10.66 -8.46 21.03
C GLY A 49 -10.45 -7.30 20.06
N ALA A 50 -9.43 -7.33 19.22
CA ALA A 50 -9.20 -6.25 18.25
C ALA A 50 -10.37 -6.13 17.26
N GLU A 51 -11.00 -4.94 17.22
CA GLU A 51 -12.11 -4.61 16.32
C GLU A 51 -11.61 -3.99 15.00
N LEU A 52 -10.46 -3.31 15.07
CA LEU A 52 -9.78 -2.67 13.96
C LEU A 52 -8.36 -3.26 13.87
N VAL A 53 -7.89 -3.53 12.65
CA VAL A 53 -6.51 -3.96 12.42
C VAL A 53 -5.87 -3.07 11.37
N PHE A 54 -4.91 -2.27 11.82
CA PHE A 54 -4.09 -1.43 10.96
C PHE A 54 -2.94 -2.24 10.34
N LEU A 55 -2.80 -2.20 9.01
CA LEU A 55 -1.84 -2.96 8.23
C LEU A 55 -0.89 -2.00 7.47
N PRO A 56 0.15 -1.46 8.13
CA PRO A 56 1.17 -0.63 7.49
C PRO A 56 2.19 -1.52 6.76
N ILE A 57 1.73 -2.23 5.73
CA ILE A 57 2.48 -3.25 4.97
C ILE A 57 2.04 -3.25 3.51
N TYR A 58 2.71 -4.06 2.69
CA TYR A 58 2.37 -4.22 1.29
C TYR A 58 1.28 -5.28 1.04
N HIS A 59 0.54 -5.11 -0.05
CA HIS A 59 -0.58 -5.94 -0.49
C HIS A 59 -0.29 -7.44 -0.48
N GLN A 60 0.94 -7.87 -0.81
CA GLN A 60 1.32 -9.29 -0.82
C GLN A 60 1.23 -9.93 0.57
N GLN A 61 1.67 -9.24 1.63
CA GLN A 61 1.53 -9.76 3.00
C GLN A 61 0.10 -9.56 3.53
N ALA A 62 -0.57 -8.46 3.14
CA ALA A 62 -1.95 -8.23 3.51
C ALA A 62 -2.90 -9.33 3.00
N SER A 63 -2.72 -9.81 1.76
CA SER A 63 -3.53 -10.90 1.20
C SER A 63 -3.43 -12.20 2.00
N LEU A 64 -2.23 -12.52 2.50
CA LEU A 64 -1.99 -13.66 3.37
C LEU A 64 -2.67 -13.46 4.74
N ILE A 65 -2.57 -12.27 5.33
CA ILE A 65 -3.23 -11.95 6.61
C ILE A 65 -4.75 -12.07 6.47
N LEU A 66 -5.35 -11.53 5.40
CA LEU A 66 -6.79 -11.62 5.15
C LEU A 66 -7.24 -13.07 4.98
N THR A 67 -6.50 -13.85 4.20
CA THR A 67 -6.77 -15.27 3.98
C THR A 67 -6.68 -16.08 5.28
N GLN A 68 -5.63 -15.88 6.06
CA GLN A 68 -5.43 -16.59 7.33
C GLN A 68 -6.44 -16.13 8.41
N SER A 69 -6.84 -14.86 8.41
CA SER A 69 -7.86 -14.33 9.32
C SER A 69 -9.24 -14.94 9.03
N LYS A 70 -9.61 -15.07 7.75
CA LYS A 70 -10.81 -15.81 7.31
C LYS A 70 -10.80 -17.23 7.88
N ASN A 71 -9.70 -17.97 7.69
CA ASN A 71 -9.55 -19.35 8.17
C ASN A 71 -9.61 -19.44 9.70
N ALA A 72 -9.13 -18.43 10.41
CA ALA A 72 -9.19 -18.33 11.87
C ALA A 72 -10.55 -17.84 12.40
N GLY A 73 -11.52 -17.50 11.53
CA GLY A 73 -12.78 -16.89 11.93
C GLY A 73 -12.59 -15.56 12.66
N PHE A 74 -11.66 -14.74 12.17
CA PHE A 74 -11.37 -13.39 12.68
C PHE A 74 -11.66 -12.38 11.56
N ALA A 75 -12.59 -11.46 11.81
CA ALA A 75 -13.07 -10.51 10.80
C ALA A 75 -13.18 -9.09 11.38
N PRO A 76 -12.06 -8.47 11.81
CA PRO A 76 -12.03 -7.06 12.18
C PRO A 76 -12.21 -6.19 10.93
N LYS A 77 -12.37 -4.88 11.12
CA LYS A 77 -12.18 -3.94 10.01
C LYS A 77 -10.68 -3.77 9.75
N PHE A 78 -10.24 -4.21 8.58
CA PHE A 78 -8.87 -4.01 8.14
C PHE A 78 -8.72 -2.66 7.46
N PHE A 79 -7.63 -1.97 7.77
CA PHE A 79 -7.30 -0.72 7.11
C PHE A 79 -5.79 -0.50 7.04
N GLY A 80 -5.32 0.31 6.11
CA GLY A 80 -3.90 0.56 5.94
C GLY A 80 -3.62 1.82 5.13
N CYS A 81 -2.47 1.82 4.47
CA CYS A 81 -2.02 2.92 3.62
C CYS A 81 -1.84 2.43 2.17
N ASP A 82 -1.22 3.28 1.36
CA ASP A 82 -0.80 3.06 -0.03
C ASP A 82 -0.18 1.69 -0.30
N GLY A 83 0.50 1.10 0.69
CA GLY A 83 1.05 -0.26 0.65
C GLY A 83 0.03 -1.33 0.22
N LEU A 84 -1.24 -1.14 0.57
CA LEU A 84 -2.33 -2.07 0.24
C LEU A 84 -2.84 -1.94 -1.19
N ASP A 85 -2.46 -0.90 -1.93
CA ASP A 85 -2.94 -0.72 -3.30
C ASP A 85 -2.37 -1.82 -4.21
N GLY A 86 -3.25 -2.44 -5.00
CA GLY A 86 -2.97 -3.66 -5.77
C GLY A 86 -3.40 -4.98 -5.10
N LEU A 87 -4.03 -4.94 -3.92
CA LEU A 87 -4.52 -6.14 -3.21
C LEU A 87 -5.40 -7.05 -4.09
N THR A 88 -6.29 -6.47 -4.89
CA THR A 88 -7.23 -7.21 -5.76
C THR A 88 -6.59 -7.77 -7.03
N SER A 89 -5.37 -7.34 -7.38
CA SER A 89 -4.63 -7.81 -8.55
C SER A 89 -3.72 -9.02 -8.25
N ILE A 90 -3.66 -9.47 -7.00
CA ILE A 90 -2.83 -10.61 -6.60
C ILE A 90 -3.39 -11.90 -7.19
N LYS A 91 -2.52 -12.64 -7.90
CA LYS A 91 -2.88 -13.94 -8.48
C LYS A 91 -3.35 -14.92 -7.40
N ASN A 92 -4.49 -15.56 -7.65
CA ASN A 92 -5.13 -16.55 -6.77
C ASN A 92 -5.62 -16.00 -5.41
N PHE A 93 -5.63 -14.68 -5.21
CA PHE A 93 -6.25 -14.10 -4.01
C PHE A 93 -7.78 -14.08 -4.16
N ASP A 94 -8.48 -14.48 -3.10
CA ASP A 94 -9.94 -14.35 -3.01
C ASP A 94 -10.29 -12.88 -2.77
N THR A 95 -10.60 -12.16 -3.84
CA THR A 95 -10.86 -10.71 -3.79
C THR A 95 -12.07 -10.32 -2.95
N SER A 96 -12.97 -11.26 -2.63
CA SER A 96 -14.08 -11.00 -1.70
C SER A 96 -13.59 -10.66 -0.28
N LEU A 97 -12.36 -11.06 0.07
CA LEU A 97 -11.73 -10.71 1.35
C LEU A 97 -11.22 -9.26 1.42
N ALA A 98 -11.16 -8.58 0.28
CA ALA A 98 -10.85 -7.15 0.23
C ALA A 98 -12.08 -6.26 0.46
N GLU A 99 -13.29 -6.83 0.47
CA GLU A 99 -14.51 -6.06 0.71
C GLU A 99 -14.46 -5.39 2.09
N GLY A 100 -14.67 -4.07 2.13
CA GLY A 100 -14.59 -3.27 3.36
C GLY A 100 -13.17 -2.98 3.86
N VAL A 101 -12.12 -3.46 3.19
CA VAL A 101 -10.74 -3.04 3.48
C VAL A 101 -10.55 -1.60 3.04
N MET A 102 -10.09 -0.75 3.94
CA MET A 102 -9.86 0.68 3.67
C MET A 102 -8.37 0.96 3.52
N LEU A 103 -7.99 1.87 2.62
CA LEU A 103 -6.62 2.39 2.59
C LEU A 103 -6.59 3.89 2.37
N LEU A 104 -5.57 4.54 2.95
CA LEU A 104 -5.20 5.91 2.63
C LEU A 104 -4.13 5.88 1.54
N THR A 105 -4.40 6.50 0.40
CA THR A 105 -3.49 6.55 -0.75
C THR A 105 -3.54 7.94 -1.40
N PRO A 106 -2.42 8.48 -1.90
CA PRO A 106 -2.43 9.75 -2.64
C PRO A 106 -2.99 9.62 -4.07
N PHE A 107 -3.11 8.40 -4.61
CA PHE A 107 -3.68 8.11 -5.92
C PHE A 107 -4.99 7.32 -5.81
N ALA A 108 -5.99 7.74 -6.58
CA ALA A 108 -7.21 7.00 -6.80
C ALA A 108 -7.51 6.95 -8.31
N ALA A 109 -7.52 5.75 -8.88
CA ALA A 109 -7.67 5.56 -10.33
C ALA A 109 -9.04 6.03 -10.89
N ASP A 110 -10.02 6.24 -10.03
CA ASP A 110 -11.35 6.77 -10.34
C ASP A 110 -11.50 8.28 -10.03
N SER A 111 -10.41 8.94 -9.58
CA SER A 111 -10.38 10.38 -9.37
C SER A 111 -10.78 11.14 -10.63
N LYS A 112 -11.61 12.17 -10.48
CA LYS A 112 -12.08 13.01 -11.61
C LYS A 112 -11.05 14.04 -12.08
N ASP A 113 -9.88 14.09 -11.44
CA ASP A 113 -8.79 14.95 -11.88
C ASP A 113 -8.34 14.57 -13.30
N GLN A 114 -8.16 15.57 -14.17
CA GLN A 114 -7.86 15.33 -15.57
C GLN A 114 -6.50 14.64 -15.76
N ALA A 115 -5.48 15.01 -14.96
CA ALA A 115 -4.16 14.39 -15.07
C ALA A 115 -4.23 12.91 -14.65
N THR A 116 -5.00 12.58 -13.61
CA THR A 116 -5.28 11.19 -13.24
C THR A 116 -5.99 10.43 -14.36
N GLN A 117 -7.05 10.99 -14.94
CA GLN A 117 -7.80 10.33 -16.02
C GLN A 117 -6.94 10.08 -17.27
N ASP A 118 -6.09 11.04 -17.63
CA ASP A 118 -5.16 10.91 -18.75
C ASP A 118 -4.11 9.82 -18.50
N PHE A 119 -3.54 9.78 -17.29
CA PHE A 119 -2.61 8.72 -16.88
C PHE A 119 -3.28 7.34 -16.91
N VAL A 120 -4.46 7.19 -16.31
CA VAL A 120 -5.19 5.92 -16.26
C VAL A 120 -5.50 5.41 -17.67
N LYS A 121 -5.95 6.30 -18.57
CA LYS A 121 -6.20 5.95 -19.97
C LYS A 121 -4.93 5.49 -20.69
N ALA A 122 -3.83 6.21 -20.53
CA ALA A 122 -2.55 5.85 -21.14
C ALA A 122 -2.00 4.53 -20.59
N TYR A 123 -2.12 4.31 -19.29
CA TYR A 123 -1.69 3.07 -18.64
C TYR A 123 -2.49 1.88 -19.15
N LYS A 124 -3.84 1.97 -19.16
CA LYS A 124 -4.70 0.91 -19.69
C LYS A 124 -4.36 0.53 -21.13
N ALA A 125 -4.11 1.52 -21.99
CA ALA A 125 -3.70 1.27 -23.37
C ALA A 125 -2.34 0.56 -23.49
N ALA A 126 -1.41 0.82 -22.57
CA ALA A 126 -0.08 0.20 -22.56
C ALA A 126 -0.04 -1.19 -21.88
N TYR A 127 -0.96 -1.46 -20.96
CA TYR A 127 -0.92 -2.61 -20.06
C TYR A 127 -2.20 -3.47 -20.12
N ASN A 128 -2.77 -3.65 -21.31
CA ASN A 128 -3.91 -4.55 -21.56
C ASN A 128 -5.13 -4.28 -20.66
N ASP A 129 -5.55 -3.02 -20.59
CA ASP A 129 -6.67 -2.53 -19.77
C ASP A 129 -6.50 -2.70 -18.25
N GLU A 130 -5.29 -3.01 -17.77
CA GLU A 130 -4.98 -3.05 -16.35
C GLU A 130 -5.18 -1.66 -15.71
N THR A 131 -5.83 -1.65 -14.53
CA THR A 131 -5.98 -0.42 -13.76
C THR A 131 -4.69 -0.16 -12.99
N PRO A 132 -4.03 1.01 -13.16
CA PRO A 132 -2.82 1.31 -12.41
C PRO A 132 -3.12 1.40 -10.92
N ASN A 133 -2.13 1.03 -10.11
CA ASN A 133 -2.12 1.29 -8.67
C ASN A 133 -1.23 2.51 -8.35
N GLN A 134 -1.22 2.90 -7.09
CA GLN A 134 -0.39 3.95 -6.52
C GLN A 134 1.08 3.85 -6.94
N PHE A 135 1.67 2.65 -6.94
CA PHE A 135 3.08 2.49 -7.32
C PHE A 135 3.35 2.82 -8.79
N ALA A 136 2.42 2.48 -9.68
CA ALA A 136 2.49 2.89 -11.08
C ALA A 136 2.36 4.41 -11.23
N ALA A 137 1.48 5.04 -10.46
CA ALA A 137 1.31 6.49 -10.44
C ALA A 137 2.58 7.20 -9.93
N ASP A 138 3.16 6.75 -8.81
CA ASP A 138 4.41 7.32 -8.27
C ASP A 138 5.57 7.20 -9.25
N ALA A 139 5.71 6.04 -9.91
CA ALA A 139 6.74 5.84 -10.92
C ALA A 139 6.55 6.77 -12.12
N TYR A 140 5.30 6.95 -12.57
CA TYR A 140 4.95 7.86 -13.66
C TYR A 140 5.29 9.31 -13.31
N ASP A 141 4.90 9.78 -12.13
CA ASP A 141 5.18 11.13 -11.66
C ASP A 141 6.68 11.37 -11.47
N GLY A 142 7.41 10.38 -10.93
CA GLY A 142 8.87 10.45 -10.82
C GLY A 142 9.56 10.67 -12.17
N VAL A 143 9.15 9.91 -13.20
CA VAL A 143 9.68 10.09 -14.56
C VAL A 143 9.26 11.44 -15.16
N LYS A 144 8.02 11.89 -14.93
CA LYS A 144 7.54 13.21 -15.39
C LYS A 144 8.29 14.36 -14.75
N ILE A 145 8.62 14.28 -13.46
CA ILE A 145 9.43 15.27 -12.76
C ILE A 145 10.82 15.34 -13.38
N LEU A 146 11.46 14.20 -13.63
CA LEU A 146 12.78 14.13 -14.27
C LEU A 146 12.75 14.70 -15.70
N ALA A 147 11.75 14.34 -16.50
CA ALA A 147 11.58 14.88 -17.85
C ALA A 147 11.42 16.40 -17.84
N LYS A 148 10.58 16.93 -16.94
CA LYS A 148 10.38 18.37 -16.78
C LYS A 148 11.67 19.08 -16.34
N LEU A 149 12.46 18.45 -15.46
CA LEU A 149 13.75 18.99 -15.05
C LEU A 149 14.71 19.07 -16.25
N ILE A 150 14.85 17.98 -17.01
CA ILE A 150 15.67 17.89 -18.23
C ILE A 150 15.30 18.99 -19.22
N GLU A 151 14.01 19.14 -19.52
CA GLU A 151 13.51 20.17 -20.42
C GLU A 151 13.80 21.59 -19.88
N SER A 152 13.57 21.82 -18.59
CA SER A 152 13.76 23.13 -17.96
C SER A 152 15.22 23.59 -17.95
N GLN A 153 16.15 22.65 -17.75
CA GLN A 153 17.58 22.90 -17.75
C GLN A 153 18.19 22.80 -19.15
N LYS A 154 17.37 22.48 -20.16
CA LYS A 154 17.81 22.23 -21.54
C LYS A 154 18.92 21.19 -21.62
N ILE A 155 18.83 20.16 -20.77
CA ILE A 155 19.80 19.06 -20.76
C ILE A 155 19.66 18.29 -22.07
N THR A 156 20.77 18.13 -22.78
CA THR A 156 20.85 17.40 -24.05
C THR A 156 21.69 16.13 -23.91
N GLY A 157 21.50 15.16 -24.81
CA GLY A 157 22.17 13.85 -24.74
C GLY A 157 23.69 13.88 -24.96
N ASP A 158 24.24 15.01 -25.40
CA ASP A 158 25.67 15.25 -25.63
C ASP A 158 26.36 15.96 -24.46
N MET A 159 25.62 16.40 -23.43
CA MET A 159 26.21 16.98 -22.22
C MET A 159 26.95 15.92 -21.40
N SER A 160 28.06 16.32 -20.77
CA SER A 160 28.76 15.43 -19.85
C SER A 160 28.00 15.32 -18.52
N ALA A 161 28.17 14.22 -17.80
CA ALA A 161 27.56 14.04 -16.49
C ALA A 161 28.04 15.07 -15.45
N SER A 162 29.18 15.74 -15.67
CA SER A 162 29.64 16.84 -14.81
C SER A 162 28.99 18.19 -15.14
N ASP A 163 28.36 18.31 -16.31
CA ASP A 163 27.65 19.52 -16.75
C ASP A 163 26.14 19.45 -16.46
N ILE A 164 25.66 18.30 -15.96
CA ILE A 164 24.28 18.01 -15.53
C ILE A 164 24.22 18.02 -14.00
#